data_AF-A0A2C9WJ22-F1
#
_entry.id   AF-A0A2C9WJ22-F1
#
_cell.length_a   1.000
_cell.length_b   1.000
_cell.length_c   1.000
_cell.angle_alpha   90.00
_cell.angle_beta   90.00
_cell.angle_gamma   90.00
#
_symmetry.space_group_name_H-M   'P 1'
#
loop_
_entity.id
_entity.type
_entity.pdbx_description
1 polymer ?
#
loop_
_entity_poly.entity_id
_entity_poly.type
_entity_poly.pdbx_seq_one_letter_code
_entity_poly.pdbx_strand_id
1 'polypeptide(L)'
;MGRKTGVAEFEESPPDDFDPSNPYKDPVAMFEMREHIVREKWIDIEKAKILREKLKWCYRIEGVNHLQKCRHLVQQYLDSTRGIGWGKDQRPPSLHGPKVEAAASE
;
A
#
# COMPACT_ATOMS: atom_id res chain seq x y z
N MET A 1 14.51 -23.30 -11.19
CA MET A 1 13.32 -22.54 -11.67
C MET A 1 12.07 -23.37 -11.41
N GLY A 2 11.62 -23.41 -10.16
CA GLY A 2 10.41 -24.15 -9.77
C GLY A 2 9.25 -23.18 -9.62
N ARG A 3 8.42 -23.04 -10.66
CA ARG A 3 7.08 -22.47 -10.47
C ARG A 3 6.33 -23.46 -9.58
N LYS A 4 5.94 -23.02 -8.37
CA LYS A 4 5.23 -23.83 -7.38
C LYS A 4 3.92 -24.30 -8.02
N THR A 5 3.85 -25.56 -8.42
CA THR A 5 2.62 -26.16 -8.98
C THR A 5 1.60 -26.27 -7.86
N GLY A 6 0.52 -25.50 -7.93
CA GLY A 6 -0.64 -25.59 -7.04
C GLY A 6 -0.97 -24.33 -6.24
N VAL A 7 -0.17 -23.27 -6.37
CA VAL A 7 -0.51 -21.95 -5.83
C VAL A 7 -1.11 -21.13 -6.97
N ALA A 8 -2.19 -20.38 -6.71
CA ALA A 8 -2.74 -19.46 -7.71
C ALA A 8 -1.62 -18.55 -8.22
N GLU A 9 -1.61 -18.26 -9.53
CA GLU A 9 -0.53 -17.55 -10.24
C GLU A 9 -0.13 -16.18 -9.60
N PHE A 10 -0.98 -15.65 -8.72
CA PHE A 10 -0.85 -14.34 -8.09
C PHE A 10 -0.36 -14.35 -6.64
N GLU A 11 -0.24 -15.50 -5.98
CA GLU A 11 0.30 -15.55 -4.59
C GLU A 11 1.83 -15.62 -4.62
N GLU A 12 2.45 -14.50 -4.91
CA GLU A 12 3.89 -14.31 -4.76
C GLU A 12 4.21 -13.82 -3.35
N SER A 13 4.75 -14.72 -2.53
CA SER A 13 5.25 -14.43 -1.18
C SER A 13 6.61 -13.71 -1.23
N PRO A 14 7.03 -13.06 -0.12
CA PRO A 14 8.40 -12.57 0.02
C PRO A 14 9.41 -13.72 -0.18
N PRO A 15 10.59 -13.47 -0.78
CA PRO A 15 11.68 -14.44 -0.80
C PRO A 15 12.21 -14.68 0.62
N ASP A 16 12.37 -15.95 0.99
CA ASP A 16 12.81 -16.38 2.32
C ASP A 16 14.30 -16.10 2.59
N ASP A 17 15.12 -15.97 1.54
CA ASP A 17 16.59 -15.90 1.61
C ASP A 17 17.16 -14.46 1.60
N PHE A 18 16.33 -13.42 1.65
CA PHE A 18 16.81 -12.03 1.59
C PHE A 18 17.33 -11.51 2.95
N ASP A 19 18.61 -11.11 2.99
CA ASP A 19 19.22 -10.43 4.14
C ASP A 19 19.20 -8.89 3.97
N PRO A 20 18.43 -8.15 4.80
CA PRO A 20 18.39 -6.69 4.76
C PRO A 20 19.73 -6.01 5.06
N SER A 21 20.62 -6.67 5.81
CA SER A 21 21.90 -6.11 6.24
C SER A 21 22.94 -6.11 5.11
N ASN A 22 22.81 -7.06 4.17
CA ASN A 22 23.67 -7.14 2.99
C ASN A 22 22.86 -7.44 1.71
N PRO A 23 22.15 -6.43 1.17
CA PRO A 23 21.18 -6.62 0.09
C PRO A 23 21.77 -7.08 -1.25
N TYR A 24 23.08 -6.96 -1.44
CA TYR A 24 23.76 -7.25 -2.72
C TYR A 24 24.48 -8.59 -2.75
N LYS A 25 24.42 -9.37 -1.66
CA LYS A 25 25.10 -10.67 -1.55
C LYS A 25 24.57 -11.67 -2.58
N ASP A 26 23.25 -11.73 -2.74
CA ASP A 26 22.57 -12.64 -3.66
C ASP A 26 21.75 -11.84 -4.69
N PRO A 27 22.19 -11.77 -5.96
CA PRO A 27 21.54 -10.91 -6.95
C PRO A 27 20.11 -11.36 -7.26
N VAL A 28 19.82 -12.67 -7.17
CA VAL A 28 18.48 -13.23 -7.41
C VAL A 28 17.50 -12.80 -6.32
N ALA A 29 17.83 -13.05 -5.05
CA ALA A 29 17.00 -12.66 -3.90
C ALA A 29 16.76 -11.14 -3.85
N MET A 30 17.76 -10.35 -4.26
CA MET A 30 17.64 -8.89 -4.37
C MET A 30 16.59 -8.47 -5.41
N PHE A 31 16.56 -9.10 -6.59
CA PHE A 31 15.55 -8.80 -7.61
C PHE A 31 14.15 -9.26 -7.20
N GLU A 32 14.03 -10.48 -6.64
CA GLU A 32 12.75 -11.01 -6.14
C GLU A 32 12.16 -10.11 -5.05
N MET A 33 13.00 -9.59 -4.14
CA MET A 33 12.56 -8.59 -3.16
C MET A 33 12.09 -7.29 -3.80
N ARG A 34 12.76 -6.80 -4.83
CA ARG A 34 12.33 -5.57 -5.52
C ARG A 34 10.97 -5.76 -6.17
N GLU A 35 10.75 -6.89 -6.81
CA GLU A 35 9.45 -7.25 -7.40
C GLU A 35 8.37 -7.30 -6.32
N HIS A 36 8.66 -7.93 -5.18
CA HIS A 36 7.76 -7.98 -4.04
C HIS A 36 7.44 -6.57 -3.47
N ILE A 37 8.45 -5.73 -3.26
CA ILE A 37 8.25 -4.35 -2.77
C ILE A 37 7.39 -3.54 -3.75
N VAL A 38 7.62 -3.68 -5.06
CA VAL A 38 6.81 -3.01 -6.07
C VAL A 38 5.36 -3.51 -6.00
N ARG A 39 5.13 -4.82 -5.87
CA ARG A 39 3.79 -5.40 -5.70
C ARG A 39 3.07 -4.84 -4.48
N GLU A 40 3.72 -4.77 -3.33
CA GLU A 40 3.15 -4.18 -2.11
C GLU A 40 2.79 -2.70 -2.30
N LYS A 41 3.64 -1.93 -3.00
CA LYS A 41 3.31 -0.55 -3.37
C LYS A 41 2.08 -0.47 -4.28
N TRP A 42 1.90 -1.41 -5.22
CA TRP A 42 0.68 -1.50 -6.03
C TRP A 42 -0.54 -1.86 -5.19
N ILE A 43 -0.42 -2.81 -4.26
CA ILE A 43 -1.50 -3.19 -3.35
C ILE A 43 -1.96 -1.98 -2.53
N ASP A 44 -1.03 -1.18 -2.00
CA ASP A 44 -1.37 0.05 -1.26
C ASP A 44 -2.06 1.11 -2.14
N ILE A 45 -1.64 1.25 -3.40
CA ILE A 45 -2.30 2.14 -4.38
C ILE A 45 -3.74 1.65 -4.66
N GLU A 46 -3.94 0.35 -4.86
CA GLU A 46 -5.27 -0.23 -5.10
C GLU A 46 -6.18 -0.11 -3.86
N LYS A 47 -5.65 -0.31 -2.66
CA LYS A 47 -6.38 -0.04 -1.40
C LYS A 47 -6.88 1.41 -1.35
N ALA A 48 -6.04 2.38 -1.73
CA ALA A 48 -6.45 3.79 -1.79
C ALA A 48 -7.51 4.05 -2.89
N LYS A 49 -7.46 3.34 -4.02
CA LYS A 49 -8.50 3.41 -5.06
C LYS A 49 -9.85 2.86 -4.58
N ILE A 50 -9.86 1.75 -3.85
CA ILE A 50 -11.08 1.19 -3.24
C ILE A 50 -11.72 2.21 -2.28
N LEU A 51 -10.92 2.86 -1.43
CA LEU A 51 -11.42 3.91 -0.53
C LEU A 51 -12.00 5.11 -1.30
N ARG A 52 -11.37 5.50 -2.40
CA ARG A 52 -11.88 6.55 -3.29
C ARG A 52 -13.24 6.18 -3.89
N GLU A 53 -13.44 4.93 -4.29
CA GLU A 53 -14.74 4.46 -4.81
C GLU A 53 -15.82 4.45 -3.73
N LYS A 54 -15.52 3.96 -2.53
CA LYS A 54 -16.42 4.03 -1.38
C LYS A 54 -16.81 5.47 -1.04
N LEU A 55 -15.85 6.39 -1.10
CA LEU A 55 -16.11 7.82 -0.89
C LEU A 55 -17.03 8.38 -1.97
N LYS A 56 -16.75 8.12 -3.26
CA LYS A 56 -17.64 8.54 -4.37
C LYS A 56 -19.05 8.00 -4.20
N TRP A 57 -19.18 6.76 -3.74
CA TRP A 57 -20.47 6.14 -3.44
C TRP A 57 -21.17 6.83 -2.27
N CYS A 58 -20.48 7.10 -1.16
CA CYS A 58 -21.03 7.84 0.00
C CYS A 58 -21.54 9.23 -0.40
N TYR A 59 -20.76 9.98 -1.20
CA TYR A 59 -21.18 11.27 -1.72
C TYR A 59 -22.45 11.19 -2.58
N ARG A 60 -22.60 10.11 -3.35
CA ARG A 60 -23.79 9.90 -4.20
C ARG A 60 -25.04 9.53 -3.40
N ILE A 61 -24.89 8.75 -2.32
CA ILE A 61 -26.01 8.29 -1.49
C ILE A 61 -26.48 9.38 -0.52
N GLU A 62 -25.55 10.05 0.16
CA GLU A 62 -25.91 10.97 1.26
C GLU A 62 -26.33 12.37 0.79
N GLY A 63 -26.00 12.74 -0.45
CA GLY A 63 -26.35 14.04 -1.02
C GLY A 63 -25.87 15.17 -0.11
N VAL A 64 -26.79 15.99 0.40
CA VAL A 64 -26.49 17.18 1.22
C VAL A 64 -25.77 16.83 2.55
N ASN A 65 -25.95 15.61 3.08
CA ASN A 65 -25.36 15.20 4.37
C ASN A 65 -23.92 14.66 4.27
N HIS A 66 -23.31 14.73 3.08
CA HIS A 66 -21.99 14.14 2.84
C HIS A 66 -20.89 14.69 3.77
N LEU A 67 -21.01 15.95 4.22
CA LEU A 67 -20.01 16.60 5.09
C LEU A 67 -19.90 15.95 6.47
N GLN A 68 -21.02 15.50 7.04
CA GLN A 68 -21.02 14.86 8.37
C GLN A 68 -20.73 13.37 8.24
N LYS A 69 -21.41 12.69 7.32
CA LYS A 69 -21.37 11.23 7.23
C LYS A 69 -20.14 10.70 6.49
N CYS A 70 -19.69 11.35 5.41
CA CYS A 70 -18.54 10.86 4.62
C CYS A 70 -17.17 11.33 5.14
N ARG A 71 -17.12 12.16 6.20
CA ARG A 71 -15.88 12.74 6.75
C ARG A 71 -14.85 11.67 7.14
N HIS A 72 -15.28 10.58 7.76
CA HIS A 72 -14.39 9.50 8.18
C HIS A 72 -13.76 8.79 6.97
N LEU A 73 -14.52 8.57 5.89
CA LEU A 73 -13.99 7.99 4.64
C LEU A 73 -12.99 8.94 3.96
N VAL A 74 -13.23 10.24 4.00
CA VAL A 74 -12.29 11.25 3.50
C VAL A 74 -10.99 11.17 4.28
N GLN A 75 -11.05 11.10 5.61
CA GLN A 75 -9.85 10.98 6.44
C GLN A 75 -9.06 9.70 6.13
N GLN A 76 -9.74 8.54 6.08
CA GLN A 76 -9.11 7.26 5.71
C GLN A 76 -8.48 7.29 4.31
N TYR A 77 -9.17 7.90 3.33
CA TYR A 77 -8.63 8.07 1.98
C TYR A 77 -7.40 8.98 1.98
N LEU A 78 -7.43 10.11 2.68
CA LEU A 78 -6.27 11.00 2.78
C LEU A 78 -5.10 10.30 3.46
N ASP A 79 -5.34 9.56 4.52
CA ASP A 79 -4.29 8.84 5.26
C ASP A 79 -3.68 7.71 4.40
N SER A 80 -4.50 6.98 3.63
CA SER A 80 -4.04 5.97 2.65
C SER A 80 -3.36 6.53 1.40
N THR A 81 -3.30 7.86 1.21
CA THR A 81 -2.52 8.46 0.11
C THR A 81 -1.17 9.03 0.58
N ARG A 82 -0.93 9.07 1.89
CA ARG A 82 0.33 9.56 2.46
C ARG A 82 1.43 8.52 2.25
N GLY A 83 2.54 8.95 1.65
CA GLY A 83 3.69 8.06 1.41
C GLY A 83 3.47 6.97 0.35
N ILE A 84 2.34 6.96 -0.35
CA ILE A 84 2.00 5.91 -1.32
C ILE A 84 2.17 6.44 -2.75
N GLY A 85 2.95 5.71 -3.57
CA GLY A 85 3.18 5.98 -4.99
C GLY A 85 4.65 6.04 -5.42
N TRP A 86 4.88 5.98 -6.73
CA TRP A 86 6.22 6.03 -7.31
C TRP A 86 6.89 7.40 -7.06
N GLY A 87 8.09 7.40 -6.44
CA GLY A 87 8.85 8.62 -6.14
C GLY A 87 8.31 9.46 -4.96
N LYS A 88 7.34 8.94 -4.19
CA LYS A 88 6.82 9.62 -2.98
C LYS A 88 7.71 9.45 -1.76
N ASP A 89 8.60 8.46 -1.77
CA ASP A 89 9.58 8.18 -0.69
C ASP A 89 10.54 9.36 -0.46
N GLN A 90 10.79 10.20 -1.48
CA GLN A 90 11.65 11.39 -1.38
C GLN A 90 10.89 12.68 -1.06
N ARG A 91 9.56 12.61 -0.91
CA ARG A 91 8.78 13.81 -0.60
C ARG A 91 8.97 14.15 0.87
N PRO A 92 9.35 15.39 1.23
CA PRO A 92 9.66 15.74 2.61
C PRO A 92 8.45 15.45 3.52
N PRO A 93 8.68 14.93 4.74
CA PRO A 93 7.61 14.59 5.71
C PRO A 93 6.70 15.77 6.08
N SER A 94 7.12 17.01 5.79
CA SER A 94 6.29 18.20 5.95
C SER A 94 5.12 18.27 4.96
N LEU A 95 5.23 17.62 3.80
CA LEU A 95 4.20 17.59 2.76
C LEU A 95 3.28 16.37 2.86
N HIS A 96 3.74 15.30 3.51
CA HIS A 96 2.92 14.20 4.00
C HIS A 96 3.46 13.76 5.35
N GLY A 97 2.64 13.91 6.39
CA GLY A 97 2.95 13.29 7.68
C GLY A 97 3.20 11.78 7.50
N PRO A 98 3.99 11.16 8.39
CA PRO A 98 4.24 9.72 8.35
C PRO A 98 2.92 8.97 8.20
N LYS A 99 2.94 7.86 7.44
CA LYS A 99 1.85 6.88 7.49
C LYS A 99 1.63 6.64 8.98
N VAL A 100 0.43 6.88 9.48
CA VAL A 100 0.11 6.55 10.87
C VAL A 100 0.16 5.03 10.88
N GLU A 101 1.36 4.48 11.10
CA GLU A 101 1.50 3.11 11.51
C GLU A 101 0.64 3.02 12.74
N ALA A 102 -0.39 2.17 12.68
CA ALA A 102 -1.17 1.83 13.83
C ALA A 102 -0.17 1.32 14.86
N ALA A 103 0.27 2.20 15.76
CA ALA A 103 0.99 1.82 16.95
C ALA A 103 0.05 0.83 17.64
N ALA A 104 0.44 -0.44 17.57
CA ALA A 104 -0.08 -1.58 18.31
C ALA A 104 -1.39 -1.28 19.06
N SER A 105 -2.53 -1.50 18.39
CA SER A 105 -3.66 -2.05 19.14
C SER A 105 -3.28 -3.49 19.43
N GLU A 106 -2.88 -3.74 20.68
CA GLU A 106 -2.65 -5.01 21.39
C GLU A 106 -2.78 -6.31 20.59
#